data_AF-A0A4V2WIV3-F1
#
_entry.id   AF-A0A4V2WIV3-F1
#
_cell.length_a   1.000
_cell.length_b   1.000
_cell.length_c   1.000
_cell.angle_alpha   90.00
_cell.angle_beta   90.00
_cell.angle_gamma   90.00
#
_symmetry.space_group_name_H-M   'P 1'
#
loop_
_entity.id
_entity.type
_entity.pdbx_description
1 polymer ?
#
loop_
_entity_poly.entity_id
_entity_poly.type
_entity_poly.pdbx_seq_one_letter_code
_entity_poly.pdbx_strand_id
1 'polypeptide(L)' 'MDYITAKEAAEKWCISERRVQILCEQGRIEAVQRLGKAWAIPKDAKKPLDKRKSL' A
#
# COMPACT_ATOMS: atom_id res chain seq x y z
N MET A 1 -14.68 8.27 3.76
CA MET A 1 -13.35 7.66 3.56
C MET A 1 -13.53 6.37 2.81
N ASP A 2 -13.13 6.32 1.54
CA ASP A 2 -13.09 5.07 0.80
C ASP A 2 -11.75 4.38 1.07
N TYR A 3 -11.81 3.12 1.49
CA TYR A 3 -10.64 2.26 1.65
C TYR A 3 -10.63 1.21 0.55
N ILE A 4 -9.43 0.89 0.10
CA ILE A 4 -9.15 -0.22 -0.80
C ILE A 4 -8.31 -1.26 -0.05
N THR A 5 -8.43 -2.49 -0.48
CA THR A 5 -7.65 -3.62 0.00
C THR A 5 -6.22 -3.57 -0.56
N ALA A 6 -5.32 -4.36 0.04
CA ALA A 6 -3.97 -4.54 -0.50
C ALA A 6 -3.96 -5.03 -1.95
N LYS A 7 -4.95 -5.86 -2.34
CA LYS A 7 -5.10 -6.38 -3.69
C LYS A 7 -5.47 -5.28 -4.69
N GLU A 8 -6.48 -4.48 -4.38
CA GLU A 8 -6.88 -3.35 -5.24
C GLU A 8 -5.78 -2.30 -5.37
N ALA A 9 -5.05 -2.02 -4.27
CA ALA A 9 -3.87 -1.16 -4.32
C ALA A 9 -2.75 -1.76 -5.19
N ALA A 10 -2.59 -3.08 -5.20
CA ALA A 10 -1.61 -3.78 -6.04
C ALA A 10 -1.92 -3.60 -7.52
N GLU A 11 -3.20 -3.75 -7.89
CA GLU A 11 -3.70 -3.50 -9.25
C GLU A 11 -3.53 -2.03 -9.65
N LYS A 12 -3.94 -1.09 -8.77
CA LYS A 12 -3.81 0.36 -8.99
C LYS A 12 -2.35 0.80 -9.21
N TRP A 13 -1.42 0.19 -8.50
CA TRP A 13 0.00 0.58 -8.53
C TRP A 13 0.87 -0.29 -9.45
N CYS A 14 0.27 -1.27 -10.14
CA CYS A 14 0.95 -2.28 -10.94
C CYS A 14 2.13 -2.92 -10.19
N ILE A 15 1.89 -3.38 -8.96
CA ILE A 15 2.87 -4.13 -8.16
C ILE A 15 2.22 -5.40 -7.59
N SER A 16 3.03 -6.30 -7.02
CA SER A 16 2.46 -7.47 -6.34
C SER A 16 1.81 -7.08 -5.02
N GLU A 17 0.77 -7.82 -4.63
CA GLU A 17 0.11 -7.65 -3.33
C GLU A 17 1.11 -7.78 -2.17
N ARG A 18 2.04 -8.73 -2.26
CA ARG A 18 3.15 -8.86 -1.29
C ARG A 18 3.93 -7.56 -1.15
N ARG A 19 4.20 -6.84 -2.24
CA ARG A 19 4.90 -5.55 -2.18
C ARG A 19 4.05 -4.49 -1.48
N VAL A 20 2.73 -4.47 -1.72
CA VAL A 20 1.81 -3.57 -1.01
C VAL A 20 1.82 -3.85 0.49
N GLN A 21 1.72 -5.12 0.89
CA GLN A 21 1.75 -5.52 2.30
C GLN A 21 3.05 -5.07 2.97
N ILE A 22 4.21 -5.28 2.33
CA ILE A 22 5.50 -4.79 2.82
C ILE A 22 5.51 -3.26 2.96
N LEU A 23 4.93 -2.51 2.03
CA LEU A 23 4.84 -1.05 2.12
C LEU A 23 3.95 -0.59 3.29
N CYS A 24 2.88 -1.33 3.57
CA CYS A 24 2.01 -1.08 4.72
C CYS A 24 2.72 -1.39 6.04
N GLU A 25 3.41 -2.53 6.13
CA GLU A 25 4.21 -2.93 7.29
C GLU A 25 5.36 -1.96 7.58
N GLN A 26 6.00 -1.44 6.54
CA GLN A 26 7.05 -0.43 6.65
C GLN A 26 6.53 0.97 6.98
N GLY A 27 5.21 1.16 7.14
CA GLY A 27 4.61 2.47 7.41
C GLY A 27 4.82 3.49 6.30
N ARG A 28 4.99 3.03 5.04
CA ARG A 28 5.32 3.90 3.90
C ARG A 28 4.10 4.46 3.19
N ILE A 29 2.92 3.98 3.56
CA ILE A 29 1.65 4.44 3.02
C ILE A 29 0.91 5.09 4.19
N GLU A 30 0.58 6.36 4.04
CA GLU A 30 -0.06 7.15 5.09
C GLU A 30 -1.51 6.70 5.32
N ALA A 31 -1.97 6.85 6.57
CA ALA A 31 -3.34 6.55 6.99
C ALA A 31 -3.81 5.12 6.68
N VAL A 32 -2.89 4.16 6.53
CA VAL A 32 -3.20 2.74 6.43
C VAL A 32 -3.52 2.17 7.81
N GLN A 33 -4.55 1.33 7.87
CA GLN A 33 -4.97 0.66 9.10
C GLN A 33 -4.93 -0.85 8.93
N ARG A 34 -4.36 -1.58 9.91
CA ARG A 34 -4.33 -3.04 9.90
C ARG A 34 -5.62 -3.60 10.48
N LEU A 35 -6.42 -4.27 9.65
CA LEU A 35 -7.67 -4.93 10.01
C LEU A 35 -7.43 -6.44 10.12
N GLY A 36 -6.79 -6.87 11.22
CA GLY A 36 -6.42 -8.26 11.43
C GLY A 36 -5.38 -8.74 10.43
N LYS A 37 -5.79 -9.60 9.48
CA LYS A 37 -4.94 -10.10 8.37
C LYS A 37 -4.98 -9.21 7.12
N ALA A 38 -5.90 -8.24 7.07
CA ALA A 38 -6.08 -7.35 5.93
C ALA A 38 -5.54 -5.94 6.21
N TRP A 39 -5.34 -5.19 5.14
CA TRP A 39 -4.95 -3.78 5.18
C TRP A 39 -6.07 -2.92 4.60
N ALA A 40 -6.49 -1.91 5.37
CA ALA A 40 -7.35 -0.83 4.89
C ALA A 40 -6.46 0.32 4.42
N ILE A 41 -6.32 0.46 3.11
CA ILE A 41 -5.49 1.47 2.46
C ILE A 41 -6.42 2.57 1.96
N PRO A 42 -6.20 3.86 2.28
CA PRO A 42 -7.03 4.92 1.72
C PRO A 42 -7.00 4.88 0.18
N LYS A 43 -8.16 5.01 -0.47
CA LYS A 43 -8.24 5.01 -1.95
C LYS A 43 -7.38 6.12 -2.56
N ASP A 44 -7.22 7.24 -1.87
CA ASP A 44 -6.41 8.39 -2.30
C ASP A 44 -4.92 8.25 -1.97
N ALA A 45 -4.51 7.15 -1.32
CA ALA A 45 -3.12 6.89 -1.04
C ALA A 45 -2.31 6.80 -2.34
N LYS A 46 -1.18 7.54 -2.37
CA LYS A 46 -0.24 7.51 -3.49
C LYS A 46 0.80 6.42 -3.26
N LYS A 47 1.25 5.79 -4.35
CA LYS A 47 2.34 4.83 -4.32
C LYS A 47 3.61 5.52 -3.79
N PRO A 48 4.23 5.03 -2.72
CA PRO A 48 5.46 5.62 -2.21
C PRO A 48 6.62 5.39 -3.20
N LEU A 49 7.52 6.38 -3.31
CA LEU A 49 8.72 6.34 -4.18
C LEU A 49 9.57 5.09 -3.91
N ASP A 50 9.94 4.29 -4.91
CA ASP A 50 10.81 3.12 -4.66
C ASP A 50 12.25 3.59 -4.34
N LYS A 51 12.66 3.47 -3.07
CA LYS A 51 14.00 3.87 -2.60
C LYS A 51 15.15 3.06 -3.21
N ARG A 52 14.87 1.98 -3.96
CA ARG A 52 15.91 1.21 -4.68
C ARG A 52 16.43 1.94 -5.92
N LYS A 53 15.70 2.93 -6.43
CA LYS A 53 16.23 3.87 -7.42
C LYS A 53 16.89 5.03 -6.68
N SER A 54 18.01 4.77 -6.01
CA SER A 54 18.98 5.83 -5.75
C SER A 54 19.90 5.86 -6.98
N LEU A 55 19.91 7.00 -7.65
CA LEU A 55 20.99 7.43 -8.53
C LEU A 55 22.14 7.94 -7.65
#